data_AF-A0A7T5RYF1-F1
#
_entry.id   AF-A0A7T5RYF1-F1
#
_cell.length_a   1.000
_cell.length_b   1.000
_cell.length_c   1.000
_cell.angle_alpha   90.00
_cell.angle_beta   90.00
_cell.angle_gamma   90.00
#
_symmetry.space_group_name_H-M   'P 1'
#
loop_
_entity.id
_entity.type
_entity.pdbx_description
1 polymer ?
#
loop_
_entity_poly.entity_id
_entity_poly.type
_entity_poly.pdbx_seq_one_letter_code
_entity_poly.pdbx_strand_id
1 'polypeptide(L)'
;MTVLNSLKLYLIAVPIFFIIDLTWLGVVAKEIYQKHMGHLMRPAPNWPVAVLFYLLFIIGLLIFVVSPAMKNNSWSYALLYGALFGFFTYMTFDLTSLAVLKDWPWKIVAIDIIWGIVLSSSVSVATYFIAKNII
;
A
#
# COMPACT_ATOMS: atom_id res chain seq x y z
N MET A 1 -22.75 5.24 1.95
CA MET A 1 -21.68 6.26 1.98
C MET A 1 -21.89 7.17 0.80
N THR A 2 -21.98 8.47 1.04
CA THR A 2 -22.16 9.47 -0.03
C THR A 2 -20.84 9.67 -0.80
N VAL A 3 -20.90 10.24 -2.01
CA VAL A 3 -19.71 10.60 -2.80
C VAL A 3 -18.80 11.54 -2.00
N LEU A 4 -19.37 12.50 -1.27
CA LEU A 4 -18.64 13.42 -0.41
C LEU A 4 -17.85 12.69 0.69
N ASN A 5 -18.44 11.67 1.32
CA ASN A 5 -17.76 10.89 2.36
C ASN A 5 -16.60 10.06 1.77
N SER A 6 -16.76 9.49 0.58
CA SER A 6 -15.67 8.79 -0.11
C SER A 6 -14.52 9.74 -0.46
N LEU A 7 -14.81 10.98 -0.88
CA LEU A 7 -13.79 11.98 -1.15
C LEU A 7 -13.03 12.38 0.12
N LYS A 8 -13.73 12.57 1.25
CA LYS A 8 -13.09 12.82 2.55
C LYS A 8 -12.16 11.68 2.96
N LEU A 9 -12.61 10.43 2.84
CA LEU A 9 -11.75 9.26 3.13
C LEU A 9 -10.50 9.25 2.27
N TYR A 10 -10.62 9.59 0.98
CA TYR A 10 -9.48 9.69 0.07
C TYR A 10 -8.49 10.77 0.48
N LEU A 11 -8.97 11.97 0.81
CA LEU A 11 -8.12 13.06 1.28
C LEU A 11 -7.43 12.76 2.62
N ILE A 12 -7.99 11.87 3.44
CA ILE A 12 -7.37 11.39 4.69
C ILE A 12 -6.34 10.29 4.39
N ALA A 13 -6.69 9.30 3.57
CA ALA A 13 -5.84 8.13 3.32
C ALA A 13 -4.55 8.49 2.56
N VAL A 14 -4.64 9.41 1.59
CA VAL A 14 -3.49 9.85 0.77
C VAL A 14 -2.29 10.30 1.60
N PRO A 15 -2.41 11.33 2.47
CA PRO A 15 -1.27 11.78 3.25
C PRO A 15 -0.75 10.69 4.21
N ILE A 16 -1.64 9.89 4.82
CA ILE A 16 -1.23 8.79 5.71
C ILE A 16 -0.38 7.78 4.94
N PHE A 17 -0.84 7.36 3.77
CA PHE A 17 -0.13 6.42 2.91
C PHE A 17 1.25 6.96 2.53
N PHE A 18 1.31 8.20 2.02
CA PHE A 18 2.58 8.79 1.59
C PHE A 18 3.56 8.96 2.76
N ILE A 19 3.09 9.37 3.94
CA ILE A 19 3.96 9.51 5.12
C ILE A 19 4.59 8.16 5.49
N ILE A 20 3.79 7.08 5.54
CA ILE A 20 4.29 5.76 5.92
C ILE A 20 5.22 5.19 4.84
N ASP A 21 4.78 5.19 3.58
CA ASP A 21 5.51 4.52 2.50
C ASP A 21 6.77 5.28 2.06
N LEU A 22 6.73 6.61 1.98
CA LEU A 22 7.93 7.37 1.63
C LEU A 22 9.00 7.31 2.73
N THR A 23 8.59 7.15 3.99
CA THR A 23 9.54 6.92 5.09
C THR A 23 10.24 5.58 4.92
N TRP A 24 9.50 4.52 4.60
CA TRP A 24 10.07 3.21 4.29
C TRP A 24 11.04 3.28 3.11
N LEU A 25 10.60 3.89 2.01
CA LEU A 25 11.41 4.00 0.78
C LEU A 25 12.67 4.84 1.00
N GLY A 26 12.56 5.95 1.73
CA GLY A 26 13.68 6.88 1.96
C GLY A 26 14.73 6.36 2.94
N VAL A 27 14.33 5.57 3.94
CA VAL A 27 15.21 5.18 5.05
C VAL A 27 15.68 3.74 4.96
N VAL A 28 14.80 2.79 4.63
CA VAL A 28 15.09 1.35 4.74
C VAL A 28 15.20 0.70 3.38
N ALA A 29 14.22 0.93 2.51
CA ALA A 29 14.12 0.23 1.24
C ALA A 29 15.25 0.60 0.28
N LYS A 30 15.64 1.88 0.22
CA LYS A 30 16.60 2.40 -0.78
C LYS A 30 17.87 1.55 -0.89
N GLU A 31 18.54 1.29 0.23
CA GLU A 31 19.80 0.54 0.22
C GLU A 31 19.58 -0.95 -0.07
N ILE A 32 18.52 -1.54 0.49
CA ILE A 32 18.17 -2.94 0.29
C ILE A 32 17.86 -3.21 -1.20
N TYR A 33 17.06 -2.33 -1.81
CA TYR A 33 16.64 -2.44 -3.20
C TYR A 33 17.81 -2.19 -4.14
N GLN A 34 18.64 -1.18 -3.87
CA GLN A 34 19.85 -0.94 -4.66
C GLN A 34 20.81 -2.14 -4.62
N LYS A 35 20.95 -2.79 -3.45
CA LYS A 35 21.82 -3.96 -3.26
C LYS A 35 21.33 -5.19 -4.01
N HIS A 36 20.02 -5.48 -3.99
CA HIS A 36 19.48 -6.73 -4.55
C HIS A 36 18.92 -6.57 -5.96
N MET A 37 18.44 -5.38 -6.33
CA MET A 37 17.77 -5.08 -7.60
C MET A 37 18.44 -3.97 -8.40
N GLY A 38 19.59 -3.45 -7.99
CA GLY A 38 20.25 -2.31 -8.66
C GLY A 38 20.47 -2.51 -10.17
N HIS A 39 20.70 -3.76 -10.62
CA HIS A 39 20.85 -4.10 -12.04
C HIS A 39 19.53 -4.06 -12.83
N LEU A 40 18.38 -4.13 -12.16
CA LEU A 40 17.03 -4.03 -12.74
C LEU A 40 16.47 -2.59 -12.65
N MET A 41 17.05 -1.76 -11.79
CA MET A 41 16.55 -0.42 -11.51
C MET A 41 16.83 0.55 -12.67
N ARG A 42 15.87 1.44 -12.90
CA ARG A 42 16.05 2.55 -13.85
C ARG A 42 17.04 3.57 -13.27
N PRO A 43 17.78 4.32 -14.12
CA PRO A 43 18.65 5.41 -13.67
C PRO A 43 17.91 6.51 -12.90
N ALA A 44 16.64 6.74 -13.23
CA ALA A 44 15.76 7.66 -12.54
C ALA A 44 14.34 7.08 -12.41
N PRO A 45 13.62 7.38 -11.30
CA PRO A 45 12.22 6.98 -11.15
C PRO A 45 11.33 7.59 -12.24
N ASN A 46 10.39 6.79 -12.76
CA ASN A 46 9.31 7.31 -13.59
C ASN A 46 8.18 7.83 -12.69
N TRP A 47 8.29 9.10 -12.30
CA TRP A 47 7.37 9.74 -11.35
C TRP A 47 5.90 9.70 -11.76
N PRO A 48 5.51 9.99 -13.02
CA PRO A 48 4.11 9.88 -13.44
C PRO A 48 3.49 8.51 -13.18
N VAL A 49 4.23 7.42 -13.50
CA VAL A 49 3.75 6.05 -13.28
C VAL A 49 3.66 5.72 -11.79
N ALA A 50 4.66 6.14 -11.00
CA ALA A 50 4.66 5.93 -9.55
C ALA A 50 3.49 6.66 -8.85
N VAL A 51 3.26 7.92 -9.21
CA VAL A 51 2.13 8.70 -8.66
C VAL A 51 0.80 8.07 -9.07
N LEU A 52 0.65 7.67 -10.33
CA LEU A 52 -0.56 7.00 -10.80
C LEU A 52 -0.84 5.70 -10.01
N PHE A 53 0.19 4.89 -9.78
CA PHE A 53 0.09 3.69 -8.94
C PHE A 53 -0.43 4.03 -7.54
N TYR A 54 0.17 5.00 -6.85
CA TYR A 54 -0.24 5.34 -5.48
C TYR A 54 -1.70 5.77 -5.39
N LEU A 55 -2.12 6.65 -6.30
CA LEU A 55 -3.50 7.15 -6.32
C LEU A 55 -4.50 6.02 -6.58
N LEU A 56 -4.20 5.12 -7.54
CA LEU A 56 -5.07 3.97 -7.84
C LEU A 56 -5.07 2.93 -6.73
N PHE A 57 -3.93 2.66 -6.11
CA PHE A 57 -3.80 1.71 -5.00
C PHE A 57 -4.67 2.15 -3.82
N ILE A 58 -4.62 3.43 -3.46
CA ILE A 58 -5.43 4.00 -2.38
C ILE A 58 -6.92 3.91 -2.70
N ILE A 59 -7.34 4.15 -3.96
CA ILE A 59 -8.74 3.96 -4.38
C ILE A 59 -9.18 2.51 -4.12
N GLY A 60 -8.37 1.52 -4.51
CA GLY A 60 -8.64 0.11 -4.23
C GLY A 60 -8.76 -0.16 -2.73
N LEU A 61 -7.81 0.34 -1.93
CA LEU A 61 -7.82 0.18 -0.48
C LEU A 61 -9.10 0.76 0.16
N LEU A 62 -9.57 1.92 -0.32
CA LEU A 62 -10.82 2.49 0.16
C LEU A 62 -12.05 1.66 -0.21
N ILE A 63 -12.13 1.16 -1.44
CA ILE A 63 -13.28 0.40 -1.93
C ILE A 63 -13.42 -0.92 -1.16
N PHE A 64 -12.31 -1.65 -1.00
CA PHE A 64 -12.35 -3.01 -0.46
C PHE A 64 -12.16 -3.08 1.07
N VAL A 65 -11.51 -2.08 1.67
CA VAL A 65 -11.12 -2.13 3.09
C VAL A 65 -11.77 -1.03 3.91
N VAL A 66 -11.42 0.24 3.65
CA VAL A 66 -11.80 1.34 4.55
C VAL A 66 -13.30 1.64 4.50
N SER A 67 -13.91 1.69 3.31
CA SER A 67 -15.35 1.97 3.19
C SER A 67 -16.21 0.88 3.84
N PRO A 68 -15.94 -0.43 3.63
CA PRO A 68 -16.63 -1.48 4.37
C PRO A 68 -16.37 -1.44 5.88
N ALA A 69 -15.13 -1.16 6.31
CA ALA A 69 -14.81 -1.01 7.74
C ALA A 69 -15.63 0.11 8.42
N MET A 70 -15.76 1.25 7.75
CA MET A 70 -16.58 2.37 8.21
C MET A 70 -18.07 2.00 8.29
N LYS A 71 -18.61 1.35 7.25
CA LYS A 71 -20.02 0.87 7.24
C LYS A 71 -20.30 -0.13 8.36
N ASN A 72 -19.36 -1.02 8.64
CA ASN A 72 -19.47 -2.05 9.67
C ASN A 72 -19.05 -1.55 11.06
N ASN A 73 -18.61 -0.29 11.19
CA ASN A 73 -18.04 0.30 12.40
C ASN A 73 -16.98 -0.61 13.07
N SER A 74 -16.09 -1.20 12.26
CA SER A 74 -15.17 -2.24 12.70
C SER A 74 -13.73 -1.93 12.31
N TRP A 75 -12.92 -1.53 13.31
CA TRP A 75 -11.48 -1.34 13.13
C TRP A 75 -10.76 -2.67 12.87
N SER A 76 -11.27 -3.79 13.40
CA SER A 76 -10.70 -5.12 13.16
C SER A 76 -10.89 -5.56 11.72
N TYR A 77 -12.00 -5.14 11.07
CA TYR A 77 -12.17 -5.30 9.62
C TYR A 77 -11.08 -4.51 8.87
N ALA A 78 -10.85 -3.24 9.22
CA ALA A 78 -9.81 -2.42 8.58
C ALA A 78 -8.42 -3.05 8.73
N LEU A 79 -8.10 -3.62 9.90
CA LEU A 79 -6.84 -4.30 10.16
C LEU A 79 -6.70 -5.56 9.29
N LEU A 80 -7.66 -6.49 9.39
CA LEU A 80 -7.58 -7.81 8.75
C LEU A 80 -7.67 -7.69 7.22
N TYR A 81 -8.67 -6.97 6.71
CA TYR A 81 -8.83 -6.82 5.27
C TYR A 81 -7.78 -5.87 4.67
N GLY A 82 -7.24 -4.93 5.45
CA GLY A 82 -6.08 -4.15 5.05
C GLY A 82 -4.83 -5.03 4.89
N ALA A 83 -4.58 -5.93 5.86
CA ALA A 83 -3.51 -6.91 5.77
C ALA A 83 -3.67 -7.84 4.57
N LEU A 84 -4.86 -8.39 4.35
CA LEU A 84 -5.16 -9.26 3.20
C LEU A 84 -5.00 -8.51 1.87
N PHE A 85 -5.53 -7.29 1.75
CA PHE A 85 -5.40 -6.48 0.55
C PHE A 85 -3.92 -6.22 0.21
N GLY A 86 -3.12 -5.84 1.21
CA GLY A 86 -1.68 -5.68 1.08
C GLY A 86 -0.96 -6.97 0.68
N PHE A 87 -1.28 -8.09 1.33
CA PHE A 87 -0.75 -9.41 0.98
C PHE A 87 -1.03 -9.74 -0.50
N PHE A 88 -2.30 -9.72 -0.92
CA PHE A 88 -2.69 -10.12 -2.27
C PHE A 88 -2.08 -9.23 -3.34
N THR A 89 -2.02 -7.92 -3.13
CA THR A 89 -1.46 -6.99 -4.12
C THR A 89 0.05 -7.18 -4.31
N TYR A 90 0.81 -7.21 -3.21
CA TYR A 90 2.26 -7.36 -3.26
C TYR A 90 2.67 -8.76 -3.70
N MET A 91 2.06 -9.82 -3.15
CA MET A 91 2.40 -11.19 -3.54
C MET A 91 2.04 -11.48 -5.00
N THR A 92 0.98 -10.88 -5.55
CA THR A 92 0.65 -11.02 -6.97
C THR A 92 1.77 -10.47 -7.85
N PHE A 93 2.28 -9.27 -7.54
CA PHE A 93 3.39 -8.69 -8.30
C PHE A 93 4.68 -9.50 -8.13
N ASP A 94 5.07 -9.78 -6.88
CA ASP A 94 6.35 -10.41 -6.59
C ASP A 94 6.43 -11.87 -7.02
N LEU A 95 5.40 -12.68 -6.75
CA LEU A 95 5.41 -14.09 -7.13
C LEU A 95 5.30 -14.27 -8.65
N THR A 96 4.56 -13.38 -9.33
CA THR A 96 4.52 -13.39 -10.80
C THR A 96 5.88 -12.99 -11.37
N SER A 97 6.50 -11.92 -10.88
CA SER A 97 7.83 -11.48 -11.30
C SER A 97 8.86 -12.60 -11.11
N LEU A 98 8.78 -13.31 -9.98
CA LEU A 98 9.67 -14.42 -9.68
C LEU A 98 9.47 -15.65 -10.57
N ALA A 99 8.24 -15.86 -11.05
CA ALA A 99 7.93 -16.94 -11.97
C ALA A 99 8.42 -16.66 -13.42
N VAL A 100 8.48 -15.38 -13.82
CA VAL A 100 8.73 -14.99 -15.22
C VAL A 100 10.06 -14.28 -15.48
N LEU A 101 10.69 -13.71 -14.45
CA LEU A 101 11.97 -12.99 -14.55
C LEU A 101 13.11 -13.81 -13.95
N LYS A 102 14.24 -13.87 -14.66
CA LYS A 102 15.37 -14.75 -14.35
C LYS A 102 16.04 -14.47 -13.00
N ASP A 103 16.25 -13.20 -12.67
CA ASP A 103 17.10 -12.78 -11.53
C ASP A 103 16.30 -12.00 -10.47
N TRP A 104 15.01 -12.30 -10.31
CA TRP A 104 14.18 -11.66 -9.28
C TRP A 104 14.55 -12.16 -7.87
N PRO A 105 14.90 -11.27 -6.92
CA PRO A 105 15.44 -11.70 -5.63
C PRO A 105 14.35 -12.12 -4.63
N TRP A 106 14.36 -13.41 -4.23
CA TRP A 106 13.46 -13.98 -3.21
C TRP A 106 13.43 -13.21 -1.88
N LYS A 107 14.55 -12.56 -1.50
CA LYS A 107 14.60 -11.72 -0.29
C LYS A 107 13.69 -10.50 -0.40
N ILE A 108 13.64 -9.86 -1.57
CA ILE A 108 12.75 -8.72 -1.80
C ILE A 108 11.30 -9.19 -1.78
N VAL A 109 10.98 -10.30 -2.43
CA VAL A 109 9.64 -10.91 -2.41
C VAL A 109 9.08 -11.02 -0.99
N ALA A 110 9.86 -11.59 -0.06
CA ALA A 110 9.41 -11.73 1.33
C ALA A 110 9.25 -10.37 2.04
N ILE A 111 10.20 -9.45 1.84
CA ILE A 111 10.16 -8.10 2.43
C ILE A 111 8.95 -7.33 1.93
N ASP A 112 8.71 -7.34 0.63
CA ASP A 112 7.67 -6.58 -0.06
C ASP A 112 6.28 -7.10 0.31
N ILE A 113 6.09 -8.42 0.40
CA ILE A 113 4.82 -9.00 0.88
C ILE A 113 4.55 -8.58 2.34
N ILE A 114 5.54 -8.67 3.22
CA ILE A 114 5.40 -8.27 4.63
C ILE A 114 5.11 -6.76 4.71
N TRP A 115 5.82 -5.94 3.93
CA TRP A 115 5.61 -4.51 3.90
C TRP A 115 4.21 -4.17 3.37
N GLY A 116 3.74 -4.82 2.31
CA GLY A 116 2.40 -4.66 1.77
C GLY A 116 1.31 -4.88 2.83
N ILE A 117 1.45 -5.95 3.62
CA ILE A 117 0.59 -6.25 4.77
C ILE A 117 0.62 -5.11 5.79
N VAL A 118 1.81 -4.71 6.25
CA VAL A 118 2.00 -3.70 7.29
C VAL A 118 1.49 -2.33 6.84
N LEU A 119 1.85 -1.89 5.63
CA LEU A 119 1.46 -0.63 5.05
C LEU A 119 -0.06 -0.55 4.89
N SER A 120 -0.66 -1.51 4.20
CA SER A 120 -2.10 -1.47 3.89
C SER A 120 -2.95 -1.57 5.15
N SER A 121 -2.56 -2.39 6.12
CA SER A 121 -3.24 -2.49 7.41
C SER A 121 -3.11 -1.21 8.24
N SER A 122 -1.89 -0.64 8.35
CA SER A 122 -1.63 0.58 9.11
C SER A 122 -2.38 1.78 8.53
N VAL A 123 -2.35 1.95 7.21
CA VAL A 123 -3.08 3.01 6.51
C VAL A 123 -4.59 2.84 6.72
N SER A 124 -5.11 1.62 6.60
CA SER A 124 -6.54 1.36 6.76
C SER A 124 -7.03 1.67 8.17
N VAL A 125 -6.29 1.23 9.20
CA VAL A 125 -6.63 1.46 10.61
C VAL A 125 -6.53 2.95 10.97
N ALA A 126 -5.44 3.62 10.58
CA ALA A 126 -5.27 5.04 10.82
C ALA A 126 -6.36 5.88 10.14
N THR A 127 -6.66 5.57 8.87
CA THR A 127 -7.73 6.23 8.11
C THR A 127 -9.08 6.01 8.79
N TYR A 128 -9.40 4.77 9.22
CA TYR A 128 -10.64 4.47 9.94
C TYR A 128 -10.79 5.31 11.20
N PHE A 129 -9.77 5.36 12.07
CA PHE A 129 -9.86 6.11 13.33
C PHE A 129 -9.95 7.62 13.13
N ILE A 130 -9.24 8.18 12.16
CA ILE A 130 -9.33 9.61 11.84
C ILE A 130 -10.72 9.92 11.25
N ALA A 131 -11.17 9.12 10.29
CA ALA A 131 -12.43 9.36 9.59
C ALA A 131 -13.67 9.16 10.47
N LYS A 132 -13.63 8.23 11.43
CA LYS A 132 -14.73 7.96 12.37
C LYS A 132 -15.18 9.19 13.15
N ASN A 133 -14.29 10.17 13.36
CA ASN A 133 -14.60 11.39 14.08
C ASN A 133 -15.13 12.52 13.18
N ILE A 134 -15.14 12.34 11.85
CA ILE A 134 -15.36 13.41 10.85
C ILE A 134 -16.50 13.07 9.87
N ILE A 135 -16.83 11.79 9.73
CA ILE A 135 -17.73 11.24 8.70
C ILE A 135 -18.92 10.51 9.32
#